data_AF-A0A539DAU3-F1
#
_entry.id   AF-A0A539DAU3-F1
#
_cell.length_a   1.000
_cell.length_b   1.000
_cell.length_c   1.000
_cell.angle_alpha   90.00
_cell.angle_beta   90.00
_cell.angle_gamma   90.00
#
_symmetry.space_group_name_H-M   'P 1'
#
loop_
_entity.id
_entity.type
_entity.pdbx_description
1 polymer ?
#
loop_
_entity_poly.entity_id
_entity_poly.type
_entity_poly.pdbx_seq_one_letter_code
_entity_poly.pdbx_strand_id
1 'polypeptide(L)'
;MNKTLILAFWKERFTSLVRLALLITTWGFPILLTLFQEPIRVPLASGFFGAFMVLGAGVIGRDLSSGVLQLILARPVTRQEYVLSRWAALGSACFGVGFVGWLIVLPLSISSGGMPVDEALLRLVDIAVTAYGFAAVLTGLSALLPGFGDLAILLGGTIAAGTISFLGATLNHPEIRRIGIEISATLFPAFESGRLFHDGTFHYYPLVSWASTLFLGLLLAVYAMNHREFSYGSAG
;
A
#
# COMPACT_ATOMS: atom_id res chain seq x y z
N MET A 1 17.76 -10.02 -2.22
CA MET A 1 17.06 -8.89 -1.54
C MET A 1 18.12 -8.14 -0.76
N ASN A 2 18.41 -6.91 -1.17
CA ASN A 2 19.59 -6.19 -0.69
C ASN A 2 19.22 -5.31 0.51
N LYS A 3 19.74 -5.66 1.70
CA LYS A 3 19.46 -4.93 2.95
C LYS A 3 19.84 -3.44 2.88
N THR A 4 20.92 -3.12 2.17
CA THR A 4 21.40 -1.74 2.03
C THR A 4 20.41 -0.88 1.26
N LEU A 5 19.76 -1.43 0.22
CA LEU A 5 18.72 -0.71 -0.54
C LEU A 5 17.47 -0.44 0.31
N ILE A 6 17.09 -1.40 1.16
CA ILE A 6 15.96 -1.28 2.07
C ILE A 6 16.22 -0.19 3.12
N LEU A 7 17.38 -0.23 3.77
CA LEU A 7 17.74 0.76 4.80
C LEU A 7 17.91 2.17 4.19
N ALA A 8 18.50 2.26 3.00
CA ALA A 8 18.61 3.53 2.29
C ALA A 8 17.23 4.11 1.94
N PHE A 9 16.28 3.27 1.49
CA PHE A 9 14.90 3.68 1.26
C PHE A 9 14.27 4.26 2.54
N TRP A 10 14.37 3.53 3.66
CA TRP A 10 13.79 3.96 4.92
C TRP A 10 14.36 5.30 5.36
N LYS A 11 15.69 5.44 5.31
CA LYS A 11 16.35 6.69 5.65
C LYS A 11 15.81 7.85 4.81
N GLU A 12 15.75 7.71 3.49
CA GLU A 12 15.23 8.75 2.59
C GLU A 12 13.77 9.14 2.88
N ARG A 13 12.94 8.18 3.29
CA ARG A 13 11.51 8.40 3.56
C ARG A 13 11.30 9.11 4.89
N PHE A 14 12.00 8.67 5.95
CA PHE A 14 11.83 9.20 7.30
C PHE A 14 12.70 10.44 7.60
N THR A 15 13.67 10.81 6.77
CA THR A 15 14.42 12.07 6.97
C THR A 15 13.76 13.28 6.34
N SER A 16 12.76 13.10 5.46
CA SER A 16 12.07 14.22 4.82
C SER A 16 11.02 14.83 5.76
N LEU A 17 11.25 16.07 6.20
CA LEU A 17 10.32 16.80 7.07
C LEU A 17 8.90 16.90 6.48
N VAL A 18 8.80 17.12 5.17
CA VAL A 18 7.51 17.17 4.47
C VAL A 18 6.79 15.83 4.55
N ARG A 19 7.48 14.71 4.30
CA ARG A 19 6.88 13.36 4.42
C ARG A 19 6.48 13.07 5.86
N LEU A 20 7.29 13.42 6.84
CA LEU A 20 6.94 13.23 8.26
C LEU A 20 5.71 14.04 8.65
N ALA A 21 5.64 15.31 8.26
CA ALA A 21 4.46 16.15 8.52
C ALA A 21 3.19 15.57 7.88
N LEU A 22 3.27 15.17 6.61
CA LEU A 22 2.14 14.52 5.92
C LEU A 22 1.77 13.18 6.56
N LEU A 23 2.76 12.39 7.00
CA LEU A 23 2.52 11.12 7.66
C LEU A 23 1.83 11.35 9.00
N ILE A 24 2.30 12.28 9.83
CA ILE A 24 1.66 12.65 11.10
C ILE A 24 0.22 13.09 10.86
N THR A 25 -0.04 13.92 9.85
CA THR A 25 -1.41 14.38 9.55
C THR A 25 -2.30 13.24 9.04
N THR A 26 -1.83 12.46 8.07
CA THR A 26 -2.65 11.42 7.40
C THR A 26 -2.81 10.15 8.21
N TRP A 27 -1.85 9.82 9.08
CA TRP A 27 -1.90 8.68 10.00
C TRP A 27 -2.44 9.06 11.38
N GLY A 28 -1.99 10.19 11.92
CA GLY A 28 -2.31 10.63 13.27
C GLY A 28 -3.76 11.11 13.40
N PHE A 29 -4.30 11.76 12.37
CA PHE A 29 -5.69 12.21 12.39
C PHE A 29 -6.70 11.05 12.47
N PRO A 30 -6.64 9.99 11.63
CA PRO A 30 -7.51 8.82 11.80
C PRO A 30 -7.36 8.13 13.16
N ILE A 31 -6.13 8.00 13.68
CA ILE A 31 -5.92 7.42 15.02
C ILE A 31 -6.60 8.29 16.06
N LEU A 32 -6.39 9.60 16.03
CA LEU A 32 -7.00 10.52 16.96
C LEU A 32 -8.53 10.42 16.92
N LEU A 33 -9.13 10.33 15.72
CA LEU A 33 -10.58 10.10 15.58
C LEU A 33 -11.04 8.78 16.21
N THR A 34 -10.26 7.70 16.12
CA THR A 34 -10.62 6.41 16.74
C THR A 34 -10.66 6.48 18.26
N LEU A 35 -9.86 7.37 18.87
CA LEU A 35 -9.84 7.55 20.33
C LEU A 35 -11.10 8.25 20.86
N PHE A 36 -11.85 8.94 20.01
CA PHE A 36 -13.13 9.58 20.36
C PHE A 36 -14.35 8.68 20.15
N GLN A 37 -14.16 7.43 19.72
CA GLN A 37 -15.25 6.49 19.53
C GLN A 37 -15.44 5.63 20.78
N GLU A 38 -16.67 5.49 21.26
CA GLU A 38 -17.02 4.55 22.34
C GLU A 38 -17.85 3.38 21.78
N PRO A 39 -17.39 2.12 21.91
CA PRO A 39 -16.10 1.72 22.45
C PRO A 39 -14.94 1.99 21.46
N ILE A 40 -13.72 2.19 21.97
CA ILE A 40 -12.52 2.44 21.16
C ILE A 40 -12.18 1.17 20.39
N ARG A 41 -12.13 1.25 19.06
CA ARG A 41 -11.81 0.10 18.20
C ARG A 41 -10.46 0.29 17.53
N VAL A 42 -9.72 -0.81 17.40
CA VAL A 42 -8.50 -0.83 16.58
C VAL A 42 -8.87 -0.49 15.13
N PRO A 43 -8.21 0.52 14.51
CA PRO A 43 -8.52 0.92 13.15
C PRO A 43 -8.25 -0.21 12.15
N LEU A 44 -9.11 -0.30 11.13
CA LEU A 44 -8.91 -1.19 9.99
C LEU A 44 -7.66 -0.78 9.20
N ALA A 45 -7.07 -1.74 8.48
CA ALA A 45 -5.91 -1.48 7.63
C ALA A 45 -6.17 -0.37 6.59
N SER A 46 -7.43 -0.23 6.12
CA SER A 46 -7.88 0.84 5.23
C SER A 46 -7.76 2.24 5.83
N GLY A 47 -7.81 2.37 7.16
CA GLY A 47 -7.62 3.64 7.87
C GLY A 47 -6.21 4.23 7.70
N PHE A 48 -5.24 3.41 7.28
CA PHE A 48 -3.86 3.83 7.05
C PHE A 48 -3.54 4.17 5.58
N PHE A 49 -4.55 4.21 4.71
CA PHE A 49 -4.38 4.47 3.28
C PHE A 49 -3.53 5.72 3.00
N GLY A 50 -3.84 6.84 3.64
CA GLY A 50 -3.10 8.10 3.47
C GLY A 50 -1.62 7.97 3.84
N ALA A 51 -1.32 7.29 4.95
CA ALA A 51 0.05 7.04 5.38
C ALA A 51 0.82 6.19 4.35
N PHE A 52 0.17 5.17 3.82
CA PHE A 52 0.76 4.29 2.81
C PHE A 52 1.03 5.04 1.50
N MET A 53 0.13 5.95 1.11
CA MET A 53 0.36 6.83 -0.05
C MET A 53 1.58 7.75 0.15
N VAL A 54 1.72 8.37 1.32
CA VAL A 54 2.85 9.26 1.62
C VAL A 54 4.18 8.51 1.55
N LEU A 55 4.26 7.31 2.13
CA LEU A 55 5.46 6.48 2.07
C LEU A 55 5.72 5.94 0.66
N GLY A 56 4.66 5.53 -0.04
CA GLY A 56 4.72 4.93 -1.36
C GLY A 56 4.91 5.91 -2.53
N ALA A 57 4.83 7.22 -2.27
CA ALA A 57 4.95 8.28 -3.27
C ALA A 57 6.26 8.20 -4.08
N GLY A 58 6.22 7.76 -5.34
CA GLY A 58 7.40 7.66 -6.19
C GLY A 58 8.45 6.69 -5.61
N VAL A 59 8.05 5.45 -5.31
CA VAL A 59 8.98 4.41 -4.79
C VAL A 59 10.08 4.07 -5.78
N ILE A 60 9.72 3.96 -7.07
CA ILE A 60 10.65 3.75 -8.19
C ILE A 60 10.65 4.97 -9.11
N GLY A 61 9.47 5.58 -9.33
CA GLY A 61 9.29 6.74 -10.21
C GLY A 61 10.23 7.90 -9.90
N ARG A 62 10.53 8.16 -8.63
CA ARG A 62 11.46 9.22 -8.22
C ARG A 62 12.92 8.91 -8.60
N ASP A 63 13.35 7.66 -8.44
CA ASP A 63 14.71 7.24 -8.85
C ASP A 63 14.86 7.31 -10.37
N LEU A 64 13.77 7.03 -11.09
CA LEU A 64 13.69 7.19 -12.54
C LEU A 64 13.80 8.65 -12.96
N SER A 65 13.00 9.54 -12.37
CA SER A 65 12.97 10.96 -12.75
C SER A 65 14.25 11.71 -12.35
N SER A 66 14.95 11.24 -11.33
CA SER A 66 16.21 11.84 -10.86
C SER A 66 17.46 11.27 -11.53
N GLY A 67 17.34 10.24 -12.36
CA GLY A 67 18.47 9.54 -12.97
C GLY A 67 19.30 8.68 -12.01
N VAL A 68 18.99 8.69 -10.70
CA VAL A 68 19.69 7.90 -9.67
C VAL A 68 19.63 6.41 -9.95
N LEU A 69 18.57 5.94 -10.61
CA LEU A 69 18.43 4.53 -10.97
C LEU A 69 19.60 4.01 -11.82
N GLN A 70 20.15 4.83 -12.72
CA GLN A 70 21.28 4.43 -13.56
C GLN A 70 22.54 4.17 -12.71
N LEU A 71 22.76 5.00 -11.69
CA LEU A 71 23.87 4.84 -10.74
C LEU A 71 23.71 3.60 -9.85
N ILE A 72 22.47 3.27 -9.49
CA ILE A 72 22.18 2.06 -8.70
C ILE A 72 22.42 0.80 -9.54
N LEU A 73 21.96 0.79 -10.79
CA LEU A 73 22.09 -0.35 -11.71
C LEU A 73 23.49 -0.50 -12.30
N ALA A 74 24.38 0.48 -12.13
CA ALA A 74 25.80 0.35 -12.43
C ALA A 74 26.53 -0.63 -11.48
N ARG A 75 25.92 -0.93 -10.33
CA ARG A 75 26.40 -1.96 -9.38
C ARG A 75 25.84 -3.33 -9.79
N PRO A 76 26.40 -4.46 -9.30
CA PRO A 76 25.90 -5.80 -9.60
C PRO A 76 24.58 -6.10 -8.87
N VAL A 77 23.53 -5.34 -9.19
CA VAL A 77 22.17 -5.51 -8.69
C VAL A 77 21.26 -5.74 -9.89
N THR A 78 20.57 -6.87 -9.92
CA THR A 78 19.62 -7.16 -11.00
C THR A 78 18.38 -6.27 -10.88
N ARG A 79 17.74 -5.97 -12.01
CA ARG A 79 16.50 -5.15 -12.03
C ARG A 79 15.40 -5.79 -11.16
N GLN A 80 15.30 -7.11 -11.19
CA GLN A 80 14.39 -7.89 -10.33
C GLN A 80 14.71 -7.72 -8.85
N GLU A 81 15.98 -7.84 -8.47
CA GLU A 81 16.40 -7.67 -7.07
C GLU A 81 16.10 -6.24 -6.58
N TYR A 82 16.32 -5.23 -7.42
CA TYR A 82 15.97 -3.86 -7.10
C TYR A 82 14.46 -3.69 -6.84
N VAL A 83 13.61 -4.19 -7.74
CA VAL A 83 12.14 -4.14 -7.60
C VAL A 83 11.68 -4.83 -6.31
N LEU A 84 12.13 -6.06 -6.07
CA LEU A 84 11.76 -6.81 -4.86
C LEU A 84 12.27 -6.14 -3.59
N SER A 85 13.46 -5.52 -3.62
CA SER A 85 13.98 -4.77 -2.49
C SER A 85 13.16 -3.50 -2.21
N ARG A 86 12.70 -2.80 -3.25
CA ARG A 86 11.82 -1.62 -3.12
C ARG A 86 10.43 -2.00 -2.61
N TRP A 87 9.84 -3.06 -3.15
CA TRP A 87 8.57 -3.61 -2.65
C TRP A 87 8.65 -3.99 -1.18
N ALA A 88 9.67 -4.77 -0.79
CA ALA A 88 9.84 -5.18 0.60
C ALA A 88 10.13 -4.00 1.54
N ALA A 89 10.91 -3.01 1.08
CA ALA A 89 11.18 -1.80 1.86
C ALA A 89 9.91 -0.98 2.11
N LEU A 90 9.08 -0.81 1.09
CA LEU A 90 7.80 -0.11 1.22
C LEU A 90 6.83 -0.89 2.10
N GLY A 91 6.63 -2.19 1.85
CA GLY A 91 5.71 -3.04 2.62
C GLY A 91 6.07 -3.05 4.11
N SER A 92 7.36 -3.19 4.43
CA SER A 92 7.83 -3.15 5.83
C SER A 92 7.71 -1.76 6.47
N ALA A 93 7.91 -0.67 5.73
CA ALA A 93 7.71 0.68 6.25
C ALA A 93 6.22 0.97 6.54
N CYS A 94 5.33 0.61 5.61
CA CYS A 94 3.88 0.72 5.78
C CYS A 94 3.39 -0.14 6.96
N PHE A 95 3.87 -1.39 7.05
CA PHE A 95 3.58 -2.25 8.19
C PHE A 95 4.06 -1.64 9.50
N GLY A 96 5.29 -1.10 9.54
CA GLY A 96 5.83 -0.46 10.75
C GLY A 96 4.95 0.70 11.24
N VAL A 97 4.47 1.55 10.33
CA VAL A 97 3.55 2.65 10.67
C VAL A 97 2.19 2.13 11.15
N GLY A 98 1.63 1.13 10.50
CA GLY A 98 0.39 0.49 10.94
C GLY A 98 0.54 -0.20 12.30
N PHE A 99 1.68 -0.86 12.54
CA PHE A 99 2.02 -1.54 13.78
C PHE A 99 2.15 -0.56 14.95
N VAL A 100 2.81 0.59 14.74
CA VAL A 100 2.86 1.65 15.76
C VAL A 100 1.46 2.16 16.09
N GLY A 101 0.60 2.34 15.09
CA GLY A 101 -0.79 2.75 15.31
C GLY A 101 -1.58 1.71 16.10
N TRP A 102 -1.41 0.44 15.74
CA TRP A 102 -1.98 -0.70 16.47
C TRP A 102 -1.51 -0.74 17.93
N LEU A 103 -0.22 -0.57 18.19
CA LEU A 103 0.34 -0.54 19.56
C LEU A 103 -0.24 0.60 20.41
N ILE A 104 -0.50 1.76 19.83
CA ILE A 104 -1.06 2.92 20.54
C ILE A 104 -2.53 2.67 20.90
N VAL A 105 -3.32 2.15 19.96
CA VAL A 105 -4.78 1.99 20.14
C VAL A 105 -5.14 0.74 20.94
N LEU A 106 -4.36 -0.34 20.85
CA LEU A 106 -4.63 -1.62 21.50
C LEU A 106 -4.92 -1.51 23.02
N PRO A 107 -4.06 -0.91 23.86
CA PRO A 107 -4.32 -0.86 25.30
C PRO A 107 -5.60 -0.08 25.63
N LEU A 108 -5.89 0.96 24.86
CA LEU A 108 -7.09 1.78 25.01
C LEU A 108 -8.34 0.97 24.61
N SER A 109 -8.28 0.27 23.48
CA SER A 109 -9.35 -0.61 23.01
C SER A 109 -9.69 -1.72 23.99
N ILE A 110 -8.68 -2.34 24.62
CA ILE A 110 -8.89 -3.36 25.67
C ILE A 110 -9.56 -2.73 26.89
N SER A 111 -9.09 -1.57 27.33
CA SER A 111 -9.64 -0.88 28.51
C SER A 111 -11.10 -0.43 28.32
N SER A 112 -11.49 -0.04 27.10
CA SER A 112 -12.86 0.37 26.78
C SER A 112 -13.78 -0.80 26.41
N GLY A 113 -13.30 -2.05 26.48
CA GLY A 113 -14.05 -3.23 26.05
C GLY A 113 -14.39 -3.26 24.55
N GLY A 114 -13.58 -2.60 23.72
CA GLY A 114 -13.88 -2.41 22.30
C GLY A 114 -13.52 -3.57 21.39
N MET A 115 -12.54 -4.39 21.75
CA MET A 115 -12.14 -5.57 20.99
C MET A 115 -11.37 -6.57 21.87
N PRO A 116 -11.60 -7.89 21.75
CA PRO A 116 -10.79 -8.89 22.41
C PRO A 116 -9.40 -9.06 21.76
N VAL A 117 -8.45 -9.65 22.49
CA VAL A 117 -7.03 -9.70 22.08
C VAL A 117 -6.80 -10.57 20.84
N ASP A 118 -7.55 -11.65 20.70
CA ASP A 118 -7.52 -12.55 19.54
C ASP A 118 -7.93 -11.83 18.25
N GLU A 119 -9.04 -11.08 18.28
CA GLU A 119 -9.45 -10.23 17.16
C GLU A 119 -8.39 -9.16 16.87
N ALA A 120 -7.80 -8.55 17.89
CA ALA A 120 -6.75 -7.54 17.71
C ALA A 120 -5.49 -8.11 17.03
N LEU A 121 -5.12 -9.36 17.31
CA LEU A 121 -4.01 -10.05 16.63
C LEU A 121 -4.35 -10.34 15.17
N LEU A 122 -5.59 -10.71 14.84
CA LEU A 122 -6.04 -10.85 13.46
C LEU A 122 -5.96 -9.51 12.70
N ARG A 123 -6.28 -8.39 13.36
CA ARG A 123 -6.08 -7.06 12.77
C ARG A 123 -4.63 -6.74 12.47
N LEU A 124 -3.68 -7.22 13.28
CA LEU A 124 -2.27 -7.05 12.99
C LEU A 124 -1.86 -7.79 11.70
N VAL A 125 -2.41 -8.98 11.49
CA VAL A 125 -2.22 -9.74 10.24
C VAL A 125 -2.83 -8.99 9.05
N ASP A 126 -4.06 -8.45 9.19
CA ASP A 126 -4.70 -7.64 8.16
C ASP A 126 -3.84 -6.44 7.74
N ILE A 127 -3.24 -5.75 8.72
CA ILE A 127 -2.32 -4.62 8.49
C ILE A 127 -1.09 -5.07 7.71
N ALA A 128 -0.46 -6.18 8.10
CA ALA A 128 0.70 -6.71 7.40
C ALA A 128 0.39 -7.09 5.95
N VAL A 129 -0.65 -7.89 5.74
CA VAL A 129 -1.07 -8.39 4.42
C VAL A 129 -1.49 -7.23 3.51
N THR A 130 -2.25 -6.28 4.03
CA THR A 130 -2.65 -5.07 3.29
C THR A 130 -1.43 -4.20 2.94
N ALA A 131 -0.48 -4.00 3.85
CA ALA A 131 0.72 -3.21 3.60
C ALA A 131 1.55 -3.78 2.44
N TYR A 132 1.75 -5.11 2.41
CA TYR A 132 2.51 -5.76 1.33
C TYR A 132 1.73 -5.83 0.00
N GLY A 133 0.41 -6.03 0.04
CA GLY A 133 -0.44 -5.97 -1.16
C GLY A 133 -0.42 -4.58 -1.79
N PHE A 134 -0.63 -3.55 -0.97
CA PHE A 134 -0.59 -2.17 -1.42
C PHE A 134 0.80 -1.77 -1.94
N ALA A 135 1.86 -2.20 -1.25
CA ALA A 135 3.23 -1.97 -1.72
C ALA A 135 3.49 -2.59 -3.09
N ALA A 136 2.90 -3.75 -3.41
CA ALA A 136 3.06 -4.39 -4.71
C ALA A 136 2.41 -3.57 -5.83
N VAL A 137 1.17 -3.10 -5.61
CA VAL A 137 0.46 -2.24 -6.56
C VAL A 137 1.24 -0.96 -6.82
N LEU A 138 1.65 -0.26 -5.76
CA LEU A 138 2.41 0.97 -5.92
C LEU A 138 3.77 0.73 -6.59
N THR A 139 4.48 -0.34 -6.25
CA THR A 139 5.74 -0.66 -6.92
C THR A 139 5.53 -0.92 -8.42
N GLY A 140 4.44 -1.62 -8.79
CA GLY A 140 4.01 -1.81 -10.18
C GLY A 140 3.74 -0.50 -10.91
N LEU A 141 2.89 0.36 -10.35
CA LEU A 141 2.56 1.67 -10.94
C LEU A 141 3.78 2.59 -11.04
N SER A 142 4.64 2.59 -10.01
CA SER A 142 5.86 3.42 -9.95
C SER A 142 6.94 2.98 -10.93
N ALA A 143 6.94 1.72 -11.35
CA ALA A 143 7.80 1.25 -12.43
C ALA A 143 7.31 1.70 -13.82
N LEU A 144 6.00 1.96 -13.98
CA LEU A 144 5.40 2.39 -15.24
C LEU A 144 5.57 3.88 -15.50
N LEU A 145 5.42 4.73 -14.47
CA LEU A 145 5.48 6.19 -14.62
C LEU A 145 6.66 6.81 -13.85
N PRO A 146 7.39 7.78 -14.43
CA PRO A 146 8.38 8.55 -13.69
C PRO A 146 7.73 9.53 -12.70
N GLY A 147 8.50 9.97 -11.71
CA GLY A 147 8.08 10.93 -10.69
C GLY A 147 7.03 10.39 -9.73
N PHE A 148 5.94 11.15 -9.57
CA PHE A 148 4.79 10.84 -8.71
C PHE A 148 3.55 10.38 -9.51
N GLY A 149 3.75 9.94 -10.76
CA GLY A 149 2.66 9.49 -11.62
C GLY A 149 1.92 8.26 -11.07
N ASP A 150 2.59 7.45 -10.26
CA ASP A 150 2.01 6.33 -9.53
C ASP A 150 0.86 6.77 -8.61
N LEU A 151 1.05 7.85 -7.86
CA LEU A 151 0.01 8.42 -7.01
C LEU A 151 -1.15 8.99 -7.82
N ALA A 152 -0.87 9.60 -8.98
CA ALA A 152 -1.91 10.14 -9.84
C ALA A 152 -2.80 9.03 -10.40
N ILE A 153 -2.22 7.92 -10.87
CA ILE A 153 -2.99 6.74 -11.30
C ILE A 153 -3.77 6.15 -10.12
N LEU A 154 -3.13 6.00 -8.96
CA LEU A 154 -3.79 5.41 -7.80
C LEU A 154 -4.99 6.26 -7.34
N LEU A 155 -4.79 7.57 -7.16
CA LEU A 155 -5.88 8.50 -6.77
C LEU A 155 -6.95 8.59 -7.85
N GLY A 156 -6.56 8.85 -9.10
CA GLY A 156 -7.49 8.95 -10.20
C GLY A 156 -8.28 7.66 -10.40
N GLY A 157 -7.62 6.51 -10.28
CA GLY A 157 -8.23 5.20 -10.37
C GLY A 157 -9.19 4.91 -9.22
N THR A 158 -8.83 5.24 -7.97
CA THR A 158 -9.75 5.07 -6.81
C THR A 158 -10.96 5.99 -6.90
N ILE A 159 -10.79 7.25 -7.35
CA ILE A 159 -11.89 8.18 -7.59
C ILE A 159 -12.79 7.66 -8.70
N ALA A 160 -12.22 7.27 -9.85
CA ALA A 160 -12.97 6.72 -10.97
C ALA A 160 -13.75 5.44 -10.58
N ALA A 161 -13.11 4.53 -9.84
CA ALA A 161 -13.72 3.33 -9.31
C ALA A 161 -14.89 3.65 -8.36
N GLY A 162 -14.73 4.65 -7.49
CA GLY A 162 -15.78 5.16 -6.63
C GLY A 162 -16.95 5.75 -7.43
N THR A 163 -16.67 6.56 -8.45
CA THR A 163 -17.69 7.15 -9.35
C THR A 163 -18.45 6.07 -10.10
N ILE A 164 -17.75 5.08 -10.68
CA ILE A 164 -18.38 3.93 -11.37
C ILE A 164 -19.28 3.15 -10.40
N SER A 165 -18.78 2.88 -9.19
CA SER A 165 -19.55 2.17 -8.15
C SER A 165 -20.82 2.93 -7.76
N PHE A 166 -20.69 4.25 -7.59
CA PHE A 166 -21.78 5.15 -7.23
C PHE A 166 -22.83 5.26 -8.36
N LEU A 167 -22.39 5.39 -9.60
CA LEU A 167 -23.28 5.42 -10.77
C LEU A 167 -24.02 4.09 -10.93
N GLY A 168 -23.33 2.96 -10.79
CA GLY A 168 -23.95 1.63 -10.83
C GLY A 168 -25.01 1.46 -9.73
N ALA A 169 -24.77 1.99 -8.53
CA ALA A 169 -25.75 1.97 -7.45
C ALA A 169 -26.95 2.88 -7.76
N THR A 170 -26.71 4.12 -8.19
CA THR A 170 -27.76 5.10 -8.49
C THR A 170 -28.65 4.66 -9.67
N LEU A 171 -28.07 4.02 -10.68
CA LEU A 171 -28.79 3.54 -11.85
C LEU A 171 -29.33 2.11 -11.70
N ASN A 172 -29.21 1.49 -10.52
CA ASN A 172 -29.61 0.09 -10.26
C ASN A 172 -28.97 -0.94 -11.22
N HIS A 173 -27.75 -0.68 -11.70
CA HIS A 173 -26.97 -1.62 -12.50
C HIS A 173 -25.92 -2.33 -11.64
N PRO A 174 -26.23 -3.54 -11.12
CA PRO A 174 -25.34 -4.25 -10.19
C PRO A 174 -23.99 -4.62 -10.82
N GLU A 175 -23.96 -4.84 -12.14
CA GLU A 175 -22.75 -5.16 -12.90
C GLU A 175 -21.76 -3.99 -12.92
N ILE A 176 -22.24 -2.78 -13.23
CA ILE A 176 -21.42 -1.56 -13.23
C ILE A 176 -20.88 -1.29 -11.83
N ARG A 177 -21.73 -1.46 -10.81
CA ARG A 177 -21.32 -1.32 -9.42
C ARG A 177 -20.19 -2.29 -9.08
N ARG A 178 -20.31 -3.55 -9.50
CA ARG A 178 -19.29 -4.58 -9.27
C ARG A 178 -17.97 -4.22 -9.94
N ILE A 179 -17.97 -3.72 -11.18
CA ILE A 179 -16.76 -3.28 -11.87
C ILE A 179 -16.02 -2.22 -11.05
N GLY A 180 -16.73 -1.20 -10.55
CA GLY A 180 -16.11 -0.17 -9.72
C GLY A 180 -15.50 -0.74 -8.43
N ILE A 181 -16.18 -1.68 -7.77
CA ILE A 181 -15.68 -2.34 -6.56
C ILE A 181 -14.41 -3.16 -6.86
N GLU A 182 -14.40 -3.94 -7.94
CA GLU A 182 -13.25 -4.77 -8.32
C GLU A 182 -12.03 -3.92 -8.74
N ILE A 183 -12.24 -2.81 -9.46
CA ILE A 183 -11.16 -1.86 -9.77
C ILE A 183 -10.59 -1.28 -8.47
N SER A 184 -11.44 -0.86 -7.54
CA SER A 184 -11.01 -0.34 -6.24
C SER A 184 -10.23 -1.40 -5.44
N ALA A 185 -10.72 -2.64 -5.40
CA ALA A 185 -10.06 -3.76 -4.72
C ALA A 185 -8.71 -4.13 -5.35
N THR A 186 -8.56 -3.93 -6.67
CA THR A 186 -7.28 -4.14 -7.37
C THR A 186 -6.28 -3.02 -7.06
N LEU A 187 -6.73 -1.77 -7.00
CA LEU A 187 -5.87 -0.62 -6.71
C LEU A 187 -5.50 -0.53 -5.22
N PHE A 188 -6.41 -0.94 -4.34
CA PHE A 188 -6.20 -0.99 -2.91
C PHE A 188 -6.57 -2.39 -2.40
N PRO A 189 -5.64 -3.36 -2.50
CA PRO A 189 -5.87 -4.74 -2.06
C PRO A 189 -5.86 -4.82 -0.53
N ALA A 190 -6.96 -4.35 0.06
CA ALA A 190 -7.24 -4.47 1.48
C ALA A 190 -7.61 -5.91 1.80
N PHE A 191 -6.91 -6.48 2.78
CA PHE A 191 -7.23 -7.79 3.31
C PHE A 191 -7.94 -7.64 4.65
N GLU A 192 -9.11 -8.25 4.75
CA GLU A 192 -9.88 -8.32 5.98
C GLU A 192 -10.07 -9.81 6.30
N SER A 193 -9.35 -10.31 7.30
CA SER A 193 -9.42 -11.69 7.78
C SER A 193 -10.85 -12.14 8.12
N GLY A 194 -11.71 -11.20 8.57
CA GLY A 194 -13.13 -11.47 8.80
C GLY A 194 -13.88 -11.94 7.55
N ARG A 195 -13.42 -11.63 6.33
CA ARG A 195 -14.02 -12.12 5.08
C ARG A 195 -13.62 -13.54 4.73
N LEU A 196 -12.56 -14.08 5.35
CA LEU A 196 -12.22 -15.50 5.19
C LEU A 196 -13.26 -16.39 5.86
N PHE A 197 -13.88 -15.92 6.94
CA PHE A 197 -14.83 -16.68 7.73
C PHE A 197 -16.19 -15.99 7.66
N HIS A 198 -16.94 -16.27 6.59
CA HIS A 198 -18.32 -15.82 6.44
C HIS A 198 -19.26 -17.03 6.63
N ASP A 199 -20.25 -16.89 7.50
CA ASP A 199 -21.23 -17.93 7.84
C ASP A 199 -20.61 -19.25 8.35
N GLY A 200 -19.48 -19.17 9.07
CA GLY A 200 -18.77 -20.34 9.59
C GLY A 200 -18.06 -21.18 8.52
N THR A 201 -18.04 -20.72 7.26
CA THR A 201 -17.36 -21.37 6.15
C THR A 201 -16.12 -20.59 5.72
N PHE A 202 -15.06 -21.31 5.35
CA PHE A 202 -13.81 -20.70 4.90
C PHE A 202 -13.88 -20.36 3.41
N HIS A 203 -13.78 -19.07 3.06
CA HIS A 203 -13.82 -18.58 1.70
C HIS A 203 -12.42 -18.24 1.19
N TYR A 204 -11.95 -18.95 0.16
CA TYR A 204 -10.62 -18.74 -0.42
C TYR A 204 -10.53 -17.48 -1.31
N TYR A 205 -11.66 -16.96 -1.79
CA TYR A 205 -11.68 -15.89 -2.80
C TYR A 205 -10.89 -14.62 -2.39
N PRO A 206 -11.05 -14.06 -1.16
CA PRO A 206 -10.31 -12.86 -0.77
C PRO A 206 -8.80 -13.07 -0.77
N LEU A 207 -8.34 -14.25 -0.33
CA LEU A 207 -6.92 -14.60 -0.31
C LEU A 207 -6.35 -14.73 -1.72
N VAL A 208 -7.07 -15.43 -2.61
CA VAL A 208 -6.66 -15.62 -4.01
C VAL A 208 -6.65 -14.29 -4.76
N SER A 209 -7.66 -13.45 -4.56
CA SER A 209 -7.74 -12.11 -5.16
C SER A 209 -6.57 -11.24 -4.70
N TRP A 210 -6.31 -11.17 -3.39
CA TRP A 210 -5.17 -10.43 -2.84
C TRP A 210 -3.83 -10.93 -3.38
N ALA A 211 -3.62 -12.26 -3.39
CA ALA A 211 -2.38 -12.85 -3.89
C ALA A 211 -2.20 -12.56 -5.38
N SER A 212 -3.27 -12.68 -6.18
CA SER A 212 -3.25 -12.38 -7.61
C SER A 212 -2.85 -10.93 -7.87
N THR A 213 -3.43 -9.97 -7.14
CA THR A 213 -3.08 -8.54 -7.25
C THR A 213 -1.62 -8.28 -6.87
N LEU A 214 -1.14 -8.91 -5.79
CA LEU A 214 0.26 -8.82 -5.36
C LEU A 214 1.21 -9.34 -6.45
N PHE A 215 0.93 -10.53 -7.00
CA PHE A 215 1.75 -11.13 -8.04
C PHE A 215 1.71 -10.29 -9.33
N LEU A 216 0.54 -9.83 -9.76
CA LEU A 216 0.39 -8.99 -10.94
C LEU A 216 1.14 -7.65 -10.79
N GLY A 217 1.04 -6.99 -9.64
CA GLY A 217 1.77 -5.76 -9.36
C GLY A 217 3.29 -5.93 -9.45
N LEU A 218 3.82 -7.02 -8.87
CA LEU A 218 5.25 -7.33 -8.94
C LEU A 218 5.71 -7.77 -10.32
N LEU A 219 4.93 -8.59 -11.03
CA LEU A 219 5.21 -9.00 -12.40
C LEU A 219 5.23 -7.79 -13.33
N LEU A 220 4.26 -6.90 -13.20
CA LEU A 220 4.21 -5.63 -13.93
C LEU A 220 5.44 -4.77 -13.66
N ALA A 221 5.84 -4.64 -12.39
CA ALA A 221 7.05 -3.90 -12.03
C ALA A 221 8.32 -4.47 -12.67
N VAL A 222 8.51 -5.79 -12.57
CA VAL A 222 9.66 -6.49 -13.16
C VAL A 222 9.64 -6.38 -14.68
N TYR A 223 8.49 -6.61 -15.32
CA TYR A 223 8.32 -6.51 -16.76
C TYR A 223 8.64 -5.10 -17.25
N ALA A 224 8.06 -4.07 -16.64
CA ALA A 224 8.30 -2.67 -16.99
C ALA A 224 9.78 -2.29 -16.82
N MET A 225 10.40 -2.73 -15.74
CA MET A 225 11.82 -2.46 -15.50
C MET A 225 12.72 -3.19 -16.50
N ASN A 226 12.39 -4.40 -16.93
CA ASN A 226 13.19 -5.17 -17.91
C ASN A 226 13.12 -4.60 -19.32
N HIS A 227 11.99 -4.01 -19.73
CA HIS A 227 11.81 -3.46 -21.07
C HIS A 227 12.19 -1.97 -21.18
N ARG A 228 12.57 -1.33 -20.08
CA ARG A 228 13.08 0.05 -20.11
C ARG A 228 14.53 0.08 -20.60
N GLU A 229 14.77 0.93 -21.58
CA GLU A 229 16.09 1.30 -22.04
C GLU A 229 16.65 2.39 -21.11
N PHE A 230 17.80 2.12 -20.49
CA PHE A 230 18.53 3.13 -19.73
C PHE A 230 19.62 3.68 -20.64
N SER A 231 19.33 4.80 -21.30
CA SER A 231 20.36 5.51 -22.06
C SER A 231 21.35 6.14 -21.07
N TYR A 232 22.58 5.62 -21.07
CA TYR A 232 23.69 6.15 -20.26
C TYR A 232 24.22 7.51 -20.78
N GLY A 233 23.62 8.06 -21.85
CA GLY A 233 24.20 9.15 -22.63
C GLY A 233 23.47 10.49 -22.61
N SER A 234 22.39 10.69 -21.84
CA SER A 234 21.63 11.95 -21.86
C SER A 234 21.86 12.87 -20.65
N ALA A 235 22.97 12.71 -19.94
CA ALA A 235 23.44 13.72 -18.99
C ALA A 235 24.30 14.74 -19.76
N GLY A 236 23.63 15.68 -20.42
CA GLY A 236 24.18 16.94 -20.92
C GLY A 236 23.54 18.09 -20.16
#